data_AF-A0A4Q2XTF6-F1
#
_entry.id   AF-A0A4Q2XTF6-F1
#
_cell.length_a   1.000
_cell.length_b   1.000
_cell.length_c   1.000
_cell.angle_alpha   90.00
_cell.angle_beta   90.00
_cell.angle_gamma   90.00
#
_symmetry.space_group_name_H-M   'P 1'
#
loop_
_entity.id
_entity.type
_entity.pdbx_description
1 polymer ?
#
loop_
_entity_poly.entity_id
_entity_poly.type
_entity_poly.pdbx_seq_one_letter_code
_entity_poly.pdbx_strand_id
1 'polypeptide(L)'
;MRTLTSSLLILLMAPLAGAAPVAEKGPLAFSPVREGRYAFGGVAGERMTANVNGWLMEAPLTNPGMLEMFRVRDRQPAPQLVPWAGEFAGKYLLSCAGALRVTDRPDLRKAVSSFVQALIGTQSEEGYLGPFPEDRRLLGEWDLWGHYHI
;
A
#
# COMPACT_ATOMS: atom_id res chain seq x y z
N MET A 1 41.41 19.05 -44.99
CA MET A 1 40.41 20.00 -44.44
C MET A 1 39.13 19.27 -44.11
N ARG A 2 38.83 19.07 -42.83
CA ARG A 2 37.49 18.83 -42.26
C ARG A 2 37.65 18.91 -40.74
N THR A 3 37.30 20.06 -40.17
CA THR A 3 37.35 20.34 -38.73
C THR A 3 36.11 19.76 -38.07
N LEU A 4 36.30 18.86 -37.10
CA LEU A 4 35.24 18.44 -36.18
C LEU A 4 34.97 19.59 -35.20
N THR A 5 33.77 20.15 -35.24
CA THR A 5 33.25 21.03 -34.19
C THR A 5 32.63 20.18 -33.08
N SER A 6 33.29 20.11 -31.92
CA SER A 6 32.71 19.60 -30.67
C SER A 6 31.69 20.61 -30.16
N SER A 7 30.40 20.25 -30.17
CA SER A 7 29.36 21.00 -29.46
C SER A 7 29.40 20.63 -27.98
N LEU A 8 29.89 21.54 -27.15
CA LEU A 8 29.87 21.42 -25.70
C LEU A 8 28.44 21.67 -25.21
N LEU A 9 27.77 20.61 -24.73
CA LEU A 9 26.45 20.72 -24.11
C LEU A 9 26.62 21.32 -22.72
N ILE A 10 26.30 22.62 -22.56
CA ILE A 10 26.29 23.27 -21.25
C ILE A 10 24.99 22.84 -20.55
N LEU A 11 25.09 21.89 -19.62
CA LEU A 11 24.04 21.64 -18.64
C LEU A 11 23.94 22.86 -17.72
N LEU A 12 22.88 23.66 -17.90
CA LEU A 12 22.42 24.61 -16.90
C LEU A 12 22.02 23.81 -15.65
N MET A 13 22.93 23.75 -14.67
CA MET A 13 22.59 23.42 -13.28
C MET A 13 21.66 24.52 -12.76
N ALA A 14 20.35 24.36 -12.98
CA ALA A 14 19.38 25.12 -12.22
C ALA A 14 19.62 24.77 -10.74
N PRO A 15 19.81 25.76 -9.85
CA PRO A 15 19.90 25.46 -8.44
C PRO A 15 18.58 24.77 -8.07
N LEU A 16 18.66 23.57 -7.51
CA LEU A 16 17.58 23.02 -6.71
C LEU A 16 17.36 24.05 -5.60
N ALA A 17 16.46 25.00 -5.82
CA ALA A 17 15.92 25.81 -4.77
C ALA A 17 15.25 24.79 -3.84
N GLY A 18 15.96 24.39 -2.79
CA GLY A 18 15.42 23.54 -1.76
C GLY A 18 14.10 24.15 -1.34
N ALA A 19 13.04 23.35 -1.35
CA ALA A 19 11.73 23.82 -0.94
C ALA A 19 11.90 24.57 0.39
N ALA A 20 11.56 25.85 0.40
CA ALA A 20 11.65 26.64 1.61
C ALA A 20 10.85 25.88 2.69
N PRO A 21 11.42 25.64 3.88
CA PRO A 21 10.71 24.92 4.92
C PRO A 21 9.39 25.66 5.16
N VAL A 22 8.28 24.94 4.97
CA VAL A 22 6.97 25.50 5.28
C VAL A 22 6.95 25.72 6.78
N ALA A 23 6.90 26.99 7.19
CA ALA A 23 6.81 27.33 8.60
C ALA A 23 5.55 26.66 9.16
N GLU A 24 5.75 25.73 10.11
CA GLU A 24 4.65 25.12 10.86
C GLU A 24 3.79 26.24 11.44
N LYS A 25 2.49 26.21 11.15
CA LYS A 25 1.56 27.31 11.47
C LYS A 25 1.19 27.40 12.96
N GLY A 26 1.99 26.77 13.82
CA GLY A 26 1.75 26.66 15.25
C GLY A 26 1.39 25.23 15.69
N PRO A 27 1.17 25.02 16.99
CA PRO A 27 0.81 23.71 17.51
C PRO A 27 -0.56 23.26 16.98
N LEU A 28 -0.77 21.95 16.89
CA LEU A 28 -2.08 21.38 16.60
C LEU A 28 -3.10 21.93 17.63
N ALA A 29 -4.19 22.54 17.13
CA ALA A 29 -5.25 23.08 17.98
C ALA A 29 -5.99 21.99 18.77
N PHE A 30 -5.95 20.75 18.29
CA PHE A 30 -6.58 19.60 18.91
C PHE A 30 -5.57 18.48 19.10
N SER A 31 -5.71 17.75 20.21
CA SER A 31 -4.99 16.51 20.44
C SER A 31 -5.89 15.31 20.16
N PRO A 32 -5.36 14.19 19.64
CA PRO A 32 -6.13 12.98 19.45
C PRO A 32 -6.60 12.42 20.80
N VAL A 33 -7.85 11.95 20.85
CA VAL A 33 -8.39 11.23 22.01
C VAL A 33 -7.84 9.80 21.97
N ARG A 34 -6.79 9.51 22.75
CA ARG A 34 -6.01 8.26 22.66
C ARG A 34 -6.83 6.99 22.82
N GLU A 35 -7.89 7.03 23.63
CA GLU A 35 -8.77 5.89 23.92
C GLU A 35 -10.23 6.16 23.54
N GLY A 36 -10.43 7.06 22.58
CA GLY A 36 -11.76 7.41 22.08
C GLY A 36 -12.45 6.19 21.48
N ARG A 37 -13.66 5.90 21.96
CA ARG A 37 -14.58 4.93 21.33
C ARG A 37 -15.62 5.71 20.55
N TYR A 38 -15.76 5.39 19.28
CA TYR A 38 -16.67 6.07 18.36
C TYR A 38 -17.76 5.12 17.92
N ALA A 39 -18.99 5.64 17.85
CA ALA A 39 -20.12 4.97 17.23
C ALA A 39 -20.71 5.92 16.19
N PHE A 40 -20.92 5.42 14.98
CA PHE A 40 -21.44 6.21 13.87
C PHE A 40 -22.85 5.71 13.52
N GLY A 41 -23.81 6.64 13.51
CA GLY A 41 -25.19 6.40 13.08
C GLY A 41 -25.50 7.07 11.74
N GLY A 42 -26.76 6.98 11.32
CA GLY A 42 -27.27 7.54 10.07
C GLY A 42 -26.51 7.05 8.84
N VAL A 43 -26.50 7.88 7.79
CA VAL A 43 -25.89 7.54 6.50
C VAL A 43 -24.42 7.12 6.60
N ALA A 44 -23.65 7.72 7.52
CA ALA A 44 -22.25 7.36 7.72
C ALA A 44 -22.11 5.94 8.31
N GLY A 45 -22.87 5.63 9.36
CA GLY A 45 -22.89 4.29 9.97
C GLY A 45 -23.39 3.21 9.01
N GLU A 46 -24.42 3.52 8.23
CA GLU A 46 -24.97 2.63 7.21
C GLU A 46 -23.93 2.29 6.12
N ARG A 47 -23.25 3.31 5.57
CA ARG A 47 -22.20 3.11 4.56
C ARG A 47 -21.01 2.34 5.10
N MET A 48 -20.63 2.57 6.35
CA MET A 48 -19.54 1.84 6.98
C MET A 48 -19.91 0.36 7.18
N THR A 49 -21.13 0.10 7.65
CA THR A 49 -21.65 -1.27 7.79
C THR A 49 -21.71 -1.98 6.44
N ALA A 50 -22.20 -1.31 5.40
CA ALA A 50 -22.23 -1.83 4.04
C ALA A 50 -20.83 -2.10 3.48
N ASN A 51 -19.86 -1.22 3.73
CA ASN A 51 -18.47 -1.44 3.34
C ASN A 51 -17.86 -2.65 4.06
N VAL A 52 -18.05 -2.79 5.38
CA VAL A 52 -17.54 -3.96 6.10
C VAL A 52 -18.14 -5.24 5.55
N ASN A 53 -19.47 -5.30 5.42
CA ASN A 53 -20.18 -6.51 5.01
C ASN A 53 -19.97 -6.86 3.54
N GLY A 54 -20.11 -5.88 2.64
CA GLY A 54 -20.11 -6.11 1.19
C GLY A 54 -18.75 -6.00 0.53
N TRP A 55 -17.75 -5.41 1.21
CA TRP A 55 -16.40 -5.26 0.66
C TRP A 55 -15.35 -5.92 1.54
N LEU A 56 -15.18 -5.52 2.81
CA LEU A 56 -14.04 -5.99 3.60
C LEU A 56 -14.09 -7.48 3.95
N MET A 57 -15.29 -8.03 4.17
CA MET A 57 -15.46 -9.48 4.42
C MET A 57 -15.32 -10.30 3.14
N GLU A 58 -15.76 -9.76 1.99
CA GLU A 58 -15.85 -10.50 0.72
C GLU A 58 -14.59 -10.39 -0.15
N ALA A 59 -13.85 -9.28 -0.06
CA ALA A 59 -12.76 -8.97 -0.98
C ALA A 59 -11.68 -10.09 -1.03
N PRO A 60 -11.20 -10.64 0.10
CA PRO A 60 -10.20 -11.72 0.05
C PRO A 60 -10.73 -13.03 -0.56
N LEU A 61 -12.03 -13.30 -0.45
CA LEU A 61 -12.66 -14.52 -0.96
C LEU A 61 -12.88 -14.44 -2.47
N THR A 62 -13.30 -13.26 -2.94
CA THR A 62 -13.65 -13.02 -4.35
C THR A 62 -12.45 -12.56 -5.18
N ASN A 63 -11.35 -12.14 -4.54
CA ASN A 63 -10.13 -11.67 -5.20
C ASN A 63 -8.90 -12.40 -4.64
N PRO A 64 -8.76 -13.72 -4.83
CA PRO A 64 -7.63 -14.51 -4.30
C PRO A 64 -6.27 -14.00 -4.81
N GLY A 65 -6.26 -13.31 -5.96
CA GLY A 65 -5.09 -12.64 -6.52
C GLY A 65 -4.41 -11.68 -5.54
N MET A 66 -5.14 -11.10 -4.57
CA MET A 66 -4.58 -10.22 -3.54
C MET A 66 -3.44 -10.84 -2.74
N LEU A 67 -3.44 -12.16 -2.55
CA LEU A 67 -2.34 -12.88 -1.89
C LEU A 67 -1.60 -13.80 -2.86
N GLU A 68 -2.30 -14.35 -3.84
CA GLU A 68 -1.71 -15.35 -4.73
C GLU A 68 -0.53 -14.81 -5.53
N MET A 69 -0.59 -13.54 -5.95
CA MET A 69 0.51 -12.88 -6.66
C MET A 69 1.85 -12.91 -5.90
N PHE A 70 1.81 -12.90 -4.55
CA PHE A 70 3.02 -12.97 -3.72
C PHE A 70 3.59 -14.39 -3.68
N ARG A 71 2.72 -15.40 -3.74
CA ARG A 71 3.11 -16.83 -3.73
C ARG A 71 3.73 -17.26 -5.05
N VAL A 72 3.22 -16.74 -6.16
CA VAL A 72 3.67 -17.12 -7.50
C VAL A 72 4.65 -16.12 -8.13
N ARG A 73 5.23 -15.20 -7.34
CA ARG A 73 6.11 -14.11 -7.80
C ARG A 73 7.26 -14.57 -8.71
N ASP A 74 7.82 -15.76 -8.43
CA ASP A 74 8.97 -16.33 -9.15
C ASP A 74 8.55 -17.47 -10.11
N ARG A 75 7.24 -17.74 -10.27
CA ARG A 75 6.71 -18.82 -11.12
C ARG A 75 6.94 -18.53 -12.61
N GLN A 76 7.18 -19.57 -13.41
CA GLN A 76 7.19 -19.50 -14.88
C GLN A 76 5.96 -20.20 -15.50
N PRO A 77 5.31 -19.63 -16.54
CA PRO A 77 5.55 -18.29 -17.05
C PRO A 77 5.15 -17.22 -16.02
N ALA A 78 5.84 -16.07 -16.08
CA ALA A 78 5.61 -14.96 -15.17
C ALA A 78 4.13 -14.54 -15.15
N PRO A 79 3.55 -14.25 -13.97
CA PRO A 79 2.19 -13.73 -13.89
C PRO A 79 2.06 -12.39 -14.61
N GLN A 80 0.91 -12.15 -15.27
CA GLN A 80 0.60 -10.87 -15.88
C GLN A 80 0.04 -9.92 -14.81
N LEU A 81 0.93 -9.15 -14.20
CA LEU A 81 0.59 -8.21 -13.14
C LEU A 81 0.55 -6.77 -13.65
N VAL A 82 -0.32 -5.97 -13.05
CA VAL A 82 -0.22 -4.50 -13.15
C VAL A 82 0.95 -4.00 -12.30
N PRO A 83 1.59 -2.86 -12.65
CA PRO A 83 2.76 -2.37 -11.93
C PRO A 83 2.55 -2.07 -10.44
N TRP A 84 1.31 -1.85 -10.01
CA TRP A 84 0.93 -1.58 -8.61
C TRP A 84 0.31 -2.78 -7.89
N ALA A 85 0.47 -3.99 -8.41
CA ALA A 85 -0.20 -5.18 -7.88
C ALA A 85 0.08 -5.41 -6.38
N GLY A 86 1.30 -5.11 -5.93
CA GLY A 86 1.72 -5.26 -4.52
C GLY A 86 0.93 -4.38 -3.53
N GLU A 87 0.26 -3.33 -4.00
CA GLU A 87 -0.46 -2.41 -3.12
C GLU A 87 -1.77 -2.98 -2.57
N PHE A 88 -2.37 -3.98 -3.23
CA PHE A 88 -3.74 -4.39 -2.92
C PHE A 88 -3.87 -4.98 -1.51
N ALA A 89 -2.92 -5.81 -1.09
CA ALA A 89 -2.93 -6.41 0.24
C ALA A 89 -2.81 -5.33 1.34
N GLY A 90 -1.87 -4.40 1.19
CA GLY A 90 -1.65 -3.31 2.15
C GLY A 90 -2.83 -2.33 2.24
N LYS A 91 -3.37 -1.90 1.09
CA LYS A 91 -4.56 -1.01 1.04
C LYS A 91 -5.80 -1.64 1.66
N TYR A 92 -5.97 -2.95 1.49
CA TYR A 92 -7.02 -3.71 2.16
C TYR A 92 -6.82 -3.70 3.68
N LEU A 93 -5.61 -4.02 4.15
CA LEU A 93 -5.28 -4.00 5.57
C LEU A 93 -5.47 -2.62 6.20
N LEU A 94 -5.09 -1.55 5.51
CA LEU A 94 -5.31 -0.18 5.96
C LEU A 94 -6.81 0.12 6.16
N SER A 95 -7.66 -0.30 5.21
CA SER A 95 -9.11 -0.15 5.30
C SER A 95 -9.69 -0.94 6.48
N CYS A 96 -9.24 -2.19 6.66
CA CYS A 96 -9.62 -3.05 7.78
C CYS A 96 -9.20 -2.49 9.14
N ALA A 97 -7.97 -1.98 9.25
CA ALA A 97 -7.47 -1.35 10.47
C ALA A 97 -8.30 -0.10 10.83
N GLY A 98 -8.71 0.68 9.83
CA GLY A 98 -9.69 1.75 10.01
C GLY A 98 -11.01 1.23 10.57
N ALA A 99 -11.64 0.28 9.90
CA ALA A 99 -12.93 -0.29 10.29
C ALA A 99 -12.92 -0.90 11.70
N LEU A 100 -11.86 -1.61 12.10
CA LEU A 100 -11.72 -2.22 13.42
C LEU A 100 -11.59 -1.21 14.57
N ARG A 101 -11.27 0.06 14.30
CA ARG A 101 -11.23 1.11 15.32
C ARG A 101 -12.60 1.73 15.61
N VAL A 102 -13.51 1.64 14.63
CA VAL A 102 -14.79 2.38 14.65
C VAL A 102 -16.02 1.45 14.57
N THR A 103 -15.80 0.14 14.52
CA THR A 103 -16.85 -0.88 14.55
C THR A 103 -16.48 -1.97 15.54
N ASP A 104 -17.49 -2.55 16.20
CA ASP A 104 -17.31 -3.74 17.04
C ASP A 104 -17.62 -5.00 16.23
N ARG A 105 -16.61 -5.50 15.51
CA ARG A 105 -16.74 -6.62 14.56
C ARG A 105 -15.70 -7.72 14.83
N PRO A 106 -15.97 -8.64 15.77
CA PRO A 106 -15.03 -9.71 16.12
C PRO A 106 -14.78 -10.69 14.96
N ASP A 107 -15.76 -10.87 14.07
CA ASP A 107 -15.65 -11.64 12.84
C ASP A 107 -14.70 -10.99 11.83
N LEU A 108 -14.79 -9.66 11.63
CA LEU A 108 -13.82 -8.90 10.84
C LEU A 108 -12.41 -9.04 11.42
N ARG A 109 -12.26 -8.93 12.74
CA ARG A 109 -10.95 -9.11 13.41
C ARG A 109 -10.36 -10.49 13.10
N LYS A 110 -11.18 -11.54 13.15
CA LYS A 110 -10.76 -12.90 12.82
C LYS A 110 -10.35 -13.01 11.35
N ALA A 111 -11.16 -12.50 10.42
CA ALA A 111 -10.87 -12.53 8.99
C ALA A 111 -9.56 -11.80 8.66
N VAL A 112 -9.37 -10.59 9.22
CA VAL A 112 -8.16 -9.78 9.03
C VAL A 112 -6.94 -10.48 9.63
N SER A 113 -7.07 -11.10 10.81
CA SER A 113 -5.97 -11.86 11.42
C SER A 113 -5.55 -13.04 10.53
N SER A 114 -6.51 -13.78 9.97
CA SER A 114 -6.22 -14.85 9.01
C SER A 114 -5.55 -14.33 7.74
N PHE A 115 -5.99 -13.18 7.21
CA PHE A 115 -5.38 -12.55 6.04
C PHE A 115 -3.93 -12.13 6.33
N VAL A 116 -3.67 -11.50 7.48
CA VAL A 116 -2.31 -11.11 7.90
C VAL A 116 -1.40 -12.33 8.01
N GLN A 117 -1.86 -13.41 8.64
CA GLN A 117 -1.07 -14.65 8.72
C GLN A 117 -0.78 -15.23 7.34
N ALA A 118 -1.77 -15.20 6.45
CA ALA A 118 -1.61 -15.69 5.09
C ALA A 118 -0.66 -14.81 4.25
N LEU A 119 -0.63 -13.49 4.49
CA LEU A 119 0.31 -12.55 3.86
C LEU A 119 1.73 -12.73 4.39
N ILE A 120 1.92 -12.81 5.72
CA ILE A 120 3.24 -13.08 6.32
C ILE A 120 3.80 -14.40 5.77
N GLY A 121 2.94 -15.42 5.61
CA GLY A 121 3.32 -16.69 5.02
C GLY A 121 3.75 -16.64 3.55
N THR A 122 3.61 -15.52 2.84
CA THR A 122 4.14 -15.35 1.47
C THR A 122 5.51 -14.67 1.44
N GLN A 123 6.02 -14.20 2.58
CA GLN A 123 7.35 -13.58 2.67
C GLN A 123 8.43 -14.57 2.22
N SER A 124 9.36 -14.09 1.41
CA SER A 124 10.54 -14.88 0.99
C SER A 124 11.51 -15.11 2.14
N GLU A 125 12.46 -16.03 1.97
CA GLU A 125 13.52 -16.32 2.94
C GLU A 125 14.36 -15.08 3.28
N GLU A 126 14.58 -14.20 2.30
CA GLU A 126 15.32 -12.94 2.45
C GLU A 126 14.45 -11.78 2.96
N GLY A 127 13.21 -12.05 3.38
CA GLY A 127 12.30 -11.04 3.92
C GLY A 127 11.54 -10.20 2.88
N TYR A 128 11.80 -10.38 1.58
CA TYR A 128 11.02 -9.73 0.52
C TYR A 128 9.54 -10.18 0.58
N LEU A 129 8.63 -9.21 0.60
CA LEU A 129 7.19 -9.39 0.71
C LEU A 129 6.48 -8.59 -0.40
N GLY A 130 6.75 -8.98 -1.64
CA GLY A 130 6.16 -8.37 -2.84
C GLY A 130 5.86 -9.42 -3.91
N PRO A 131 5.16 -9.04 -4.98
CA PRO A 131 4.69 -9.97 -6.01
C PRO A 131 5.61 -10.08 -7.22
N PHE A 132 6.74 -9.36 -7.24
CA PHE A 132 7.62 -9.30 -8.40
C PHE A 132 8.81 -10.27 -8.28
N PRO A 133 9.31 -10.78 -9.41
CA PRO A 133 10.44 -11.70 -9.42
C PRO A 133 11.74 -11.03 -8.97
N GLU A 134 12.70 -11.85 -8.54
CA GLU A 134 13.99 -11.44 -7.96
C GLU A 134 14.73 -10.35 -8.72
N ASP A 135 14.75 -10.41 -10.05
CA ASP A 135 15.45 -9.47 -10.92
C ASP A 135 14.82 -8.06 -10.97
N ARG A 136 13.62 -7.88 -10.40
CA ARG A 136 12.87 -6.61 -10.43
C ARG A 136 12.46 -6.07 -9.07
N ARG A 137 12.63 -6.86 -7.99
CA ARG A 137 12.26 -6.47 -6.62
C ARG A 137 12.77 -5.08 -6.27
N LEU A 138 11.90 -4.22 -5.75
CA LEU A 138 12.17 -2.87 -5.27
C LEU A 138 12.74 -1.85 -6.28
N LEU A 139 13.16 -2.30 -7.46
CA LEU A 139 13.86 -1.50 -8.48
C LEU A 139 12.98 -1.21 -9.69
N GLY A 140 11.96 -2.03 -9.91
CA GLY A 140 10.98 -1.87 -10.96
C GLY A 140 9.57 -1.69 -10.41
N GLU A 141 8.65 -1.39 -11.33
CA GLU A 141 7.24 -1.29 -11.03
C GLU A 141 6.97 -0.27 -9.89
N TRP A 142 5.81 -0.33 -9.24
CA TRP A 142 5.55 0.47 -8.05
C TRP A 142 5.84 -0.34 -6.79
N ASP A 143 6.86 -1.20 -6.83
CA ASP A 143 7.09 -2.22 -5.80
C ASP A 143 7.46 -1.60 -4.44
N LEU A 144 8.37 -0.61 -4.44
CA LEU A 144 8.70 0.13 -3.22
C LEU A 144 7.46 0.78 -2.59
N TRP A 145 6.52 1.24 -3.42
CA TRP A 145 5.26 1.80 -2.94
C TRP A 145 4.30 0.71 -2.46
N GLY A 146 4.31 -0.48 -3.06
CA GLY A 146 3.64 -1.66 -2.53
C GLY A 146 4.08 -1.97 -1.10
N HIS A 147 5.39 -2.00 -0.88
CA HIS A 147 5.99 -2.19 0.45
C HIS A 147 5.61 -1.09 1.47
N TYR A 148 5.39 0.15 1.04
CA TYR A 148 4.94 1.22 1.92
C TYR A 148 3.55 0.95 2.54
N HIS A 149 2.67 0.19 1.87
CA HIS A 149 1.32 -0.11 2.38
C HIS A 149 1.24 -1.35 3.27
N ILE A 150 2.28 -2.18 3.33
CA ILE A 150 2.30 -3.46 4.05
C ILE A 150 2.94 -3.30 5.44
#